data_AF-A0A811L0Z0-F1
#
_entry.id   AF-A0A811L0Z0-F1
#
_cell.length_a   1.000
_cell.length_b   1.000
_cell.length_c   1.000
_cell.angle_alpha   90.00
_cell.angle_beta   90.00
_cell.angle_gamma   90.00
#
_symmetry.space_group_name_H-M   'P 1'
#
loop_
_entity.id
_entity.type
_entity.pdbx_description
1 polymer ?
#
loop_
_entity_poly.entity_id
_entity_poly.type
_entity_poly.pdbx_seq_one_letter_code
_entity_poly.pdbx_strand_id
1 'polypeptide(L)'
;MVSHQETASCNVKQDVQLTKAEKRKRRRATPKYRCLHATRERIRVEAFNSAFNELRSLIPTLPQNKKLSKIEILRLSISYITFLNYLLSL
;
A
#
# COMPACT_ATOMS: atom_id res chain seq x y z
N MET A 1 46.49 44.77 -7.68
CA MET A 1 46.12 45.11 -6.29
C MET A 1 44.65 45.49 -6.25
N VAL A 2 43.75 44.52 -6.10
CA VAL A 2 42.53 44.67 -5.29
C VAL A 2 42.29 43.27 -4.71
N SER A 3 42.50 43.18 -3.42
CA SER A 3 42.32 41.99 -2.60
C SER A 3 40.95 42.03 -1.92
N HIS A 4 40.41 40.84 -1.63
CA HIS A 4 39.27 40.53 -0.74
C HIS A 4 37.88 40.87 -1.33
N GLN A 5 36.88 39.98 -1.29
CA GLN A 5 36.46 39.19 -0.13
C GLN A 5 35.97 37.77 -0.46
N GLU A 6 36.26 36.89 0.50
CA GLU A 6 35.94 35.47 0.57
C GLU A 6 34.44 35.16 0.49
N THR A 7 34.13 34.12 -0.28
CA THR A 7 32.90 33.35 -0.18
C THR A 7 32.97 32.45 1.06
N ALA A 8 32.40 32.89 2.17
CA ALA A 8 32.21 32.06 3.35
C ALA A 8 30.73 32.02 3.76
N SER A 9 29.94 31.18 3.08
CA SER A 9 28.66 30.72 3.65
C SER A 9 28.98 29.70 4.74
N CYS A 10 29.27 30.21 5.94
CA CYS A 10 29.38 29.39 7.14
C CYS A 10 27.99 28.81 7.44
N ASN A 11 27.69 27.63 6.89
CA ASN A 11 26.50 26.88 7.28
C ASN A 11 26.81 26.22 8.62
N VAL A 12 26.63 27.00 9.69
CA VAL A 12 26.68 26.53 11.08
C VAL A 12 25.75 25.33 11.18
N LYS A 13 26.31 24.13 11.23
CA LYS A 13 25.58 22.93 11.65
C LYS A 13 25.28 23.11 13.13
N GLN A 14 24.23 23.85 13.44
CA GLN A 14 23.66 23.83 14.77
C GLN A 14 23.25 22.38 15.05
N ASP A 15 23.97 21.74 15.95
CA ASP A 15 23.59 20.46 16.52
C ASP A 15 22.40 20.70 17.46
N VAL A 16 21.26 21.05 16.87
CA VAL A 16 20.00 21.15 17.61
C VAL A 16 19.70 19.73 18.06
N GLN A 17 19.80 19.48 19.37
CA GLN A 17 19.41 18.21 19.96
C GLN A 17 17.92 17.98 19.72
N LEU A 18 17.61 17.35 18.60
CA LEU A 18 16.24 17.04 18.23
C LEU A 18 15.66 16.05 19.23
N THR A 19 14.44 16.30 19.65
CA THR A 19 13.68 15.35 20.47
C THR A 19 13.55 14.02 19.72
N LYS A 20 13.34 12.92 20.45
CA LYS A 20 13.13 11.59 19.85
C LYS A 20 11.97 11.60 18.84
N ALA A 21 10.95 12.43 19.06
CA ALA A 21 9.82 12.63 18.17
C ALA A 21 10.23 13.33 16.86
N GLU A 22 11.01 14.42 16.94
CA GLU A 22 11.51 15.14 15.77
C GLU A 22 12.44 14.30 14.90
N LYS A 23 13.33 13.51 15.51
CA LYS A 23 14.19 12.55 14.79
C LYS A 23 13.36 11.54 14.00
N ARG A 24 12.26 11.03 14.59
CA ARG A 24 11.31 10.14 13.90
C ARG A 24 10.60 10.86 12.75
N LYS A 25 10.14 12.09 12.97
CA LYS A 25 9.49 12.91 11.93
C LYS A 25 10.42 13.15 10.74
N ARG A 26 11.66 13.58 11.00
CA ARG A 26 12.68 13.80 9.95
C ARG A 26 12.98 12.52 9.17
N ARG A 27 13.14 11.38 9.84
CA ARG A 27 13.32 10.08 9.18
C ARG A 27 12.14 9.73 8.28
N ARG A 28 10.91 9.90 8.76
CA ARG A 28 9.69 9.60 7.99
C ARG A 28 9.52 10.49 6.75
N ALA A 29 10.00 11.73 6.82
CA ALA A 29 9.98 12.67 5.71
C ALA A 29 10.99 12.34 4.60
N THR A 30 12.04 11.55 4.89
CA THR A 30 13.05 11.21 3.89
C THR A 30 12.44 10.46 2.69
N PRO A 31 12.88 10.76 1.45
CA PRO A 31 12.42 10.04 0.26
C PRO A 31 12.62 8.52 0.37
N LYS A 32 13.75 8.09 0.94
CA LYS A 32 14.05 6.66 1.19
C LYS A 32 12.98 5.99 2.05
N TYR A 33 12.60 6.60 3.18
CA TYR A 33 11.55 6.04 4.04
C TYR A 33 10.20 5.99 3.32
N ARG A 34 9.80 7.08 2.66
CA ARG A 34 8.52 7.15 1.95
C ARG A 34 8.43 6.12 0.83
N CYS A 35 9.49 5.97 0.03
CA CYS A 35 9.56 4.97 -1.04
C CYS A 35 9.46 3.54 -0.50
N LEU A 36 10.25 3.20 0.53
CA LEU A 36 10.18 1.88 1.16
C LEU A 36 8.79 1.56 1.73
N HIS A 37 8.14 2.54 2.35
CA HIS A 37 6.76 2.38 2.85
C HIS A 37 5.75 2.21 1.72
N ALA A 38 5.85 2.99 0.64
CA ALA A 38 4.99 2.85 -0.53
C ALA A 38 5.15 1.48 -1.18
N THR A 39 6.38 0.98 -1.34
CA THR A 39 6.66 -0.37 -1.86
C THR A 39 6.05 -1.45 -0.99
N ARG A 40 6.21 -1.37 0.34
CA ARG A 40 5.60 -2.32 1.27
C ARG A 40 4.07 -2.35 1.15
N GLU A 41 3.45 -1.18 1.05
CA GLU A 41 2.00 -1.10 0.91
C GLU A 41 1.51 -1.64 -0.44
N ARG A 42 2.26 -1.41 -1.53
CA ARG A 42 1.96 -2.01 -2.84
C ARG A 42 1.98 -3.53 -2.77
N ILE A 43 3.03 -4.12 -2.18
CA ILE A 43 3.14 -5.58 -2.00
C ILE A 43 1.97 -6.11 -1.18
N ARG A 44 1.58 -5.42 -0.10
CA ARG A 44 0.43 -5.81 0.73
C ARG A 44 -0.87 -5.82 -0.08
N VAL A 45 -1.10 -4.78 -0.89
CA VAL A 45 -2.30 -4.66 -1.73
C VAL A 45 -2.29 -5.67 -2.88
N GLU A 46 -1.12 -5.95 -3.45
CA GLU A 46 -0.94 -6.97 -4.49
C GLU A 46 -1.28 -8.37 -3.94
N ALA A 47 -0.76 -8.73 -2.77
CA ALA A 47 -1.10 -9.98 -2.09
C ALA A 47 -2.61 -10.08 -1.82
N PHE A 48 -3.23 -9.00 -1.34
CA PHE A 48 -4.69 -8.94 -1.17
C PHE A 48 -5.43 -9.17 -2.49
N ASN A 49 -5.03 -8.49 -3.57
CA ASN A 49 -5.70 -8.60 -4.86
C ASN A 49 -5.49 -10.01 -5.47
N SER A 50 -4.34 -10.65 -5.23
CA SER A 50 -4.10 -12.04 -5.66
C SER A 50 -5.10 -13.00 -5.01
N ALA A 51 -5.27 -12.94 -3.69
CA ALA A 51 -6.28 -13.75 -2.98
C ALA A 51 -7.70 -13.42 -3.47
N PHE A 52 -7.96 -12.15 -3.79
CA PHE A 52 -9.26 -11.71 -4.32
C PHE A 52 -9.56 -12.27 -5.72
N ASN A 53 -8.54 -12.37 -6.57
CA ASN A 53 -8.64 -12.98 -7.90
C ASN A 53 -8.83 -14.50 -7.82
N GLU A 54 -8.18 -15.15 -6.86
CA GLU A 54 -8.40 -16.58 -6.57
C GLU A 54 -9.86 -16.82 -6.17
N LEU A 55 -10.40 -16.03 -5.24
CA LEU A 55 -11.81 -16.10 -4.86
C LEU A 55 -12.74 -15.88 -6.08
N ARG A 56 -12.44 -14.89 -6.94
CA ARG A 56 -13.20 -14.63 -8.17
C ARG A 56 -13.22 -15.83 -9.12
N SER A 57 -12.13 -16.58 -9.21
CA SER A 57 -12.03 -17.73 -10.13
C SER A 57 -12.99 -18.87 -9.75
N LEU A 58 -13.35 -18.97 -8.46
CA LEU A 58 -14.27 -19.99 -7.94
C LEU A 58 -15.75 -19.61 -8.13
N ILE A 59 -16.04 -18.33 -8.44
CA ILE A 59 -17.43 -17.86 -8.56
C ILE A 59 -17.96 -18.16 -9.97
N PRO A 60 -19.05 -18.94 -10.10
CA PRO A 60 -19.67 -19.18 -11.40
C PRO A 60 -20.32 -17.89 -11.93
N THR A 61 -20.01 -17.53 -13.18
CA THR A 61 -20.55 -16.34 -13.86
C THR A 61 -20.87 -16.64 -15.32
N LEU A 62 -21.88 -15.94 -15.86
CA LEU A 62 -22.21 -15.96 -17.28
C LEU A 62 -22.18 -14.51 -17.83
N PRO A 63 -21.35 -14.19 -18.82
CA PRO A 63 -20.26 -15.00 -19.39
C PRO A 63 -19.13 -15.22 -18.36
N GLN A 64 -18.33 -16.28 -18.54
CA GLN A 64 -17.28 -16.69 -17.57
C GLN A 64 -16.24 -15.58 -17.29
N ASN A 65 -15.99 -14.71 -18.26
CA ASN A 65 -15.06 -13.59 -18.19
C ASN A 65 -15.70 -12.26 -17.70
N LYS A 66 -16.91 -12.30 -17.13
CA LYS A 66 -17.56 -11.10 -16.57
C LYS A 66 -16.64 -10.43 -15.54
N LYS A 67 -16.30 -9.17 -15.76
CA LYS A 67 -15.59 -8.37 -14.75
C LYS A 67 -16.53 -8.10 -13.58
N LEU A 68 -16.09 -8.46 -12.38
CA LEU A 68 -16.83 -8.23 -11.15
C LEU A 68 -16.07 -7.22 -10.28
N SER A 69 -16.81 -6.32 -9.63
CA SER A 69 -16.29 -5.46 -8.57
C SER A 69 -16.02 -6.25 -7.28
N LYS A 70 -15.27 -5.65 -6.36
CA LYS A 70 -14.97 -6.27 -5.05
C LYS A 70 -16.23 -6.60 -4.26
N ILE A 71 -17.22 -5.71 -4.28
CA ILE A 71 -18.47 -5.96 -3.56
C ILE A 71 -19.29 -7.08 -4.21
N GLU A 72 -19.32 -7.16 -5.54
CA GLU A 72 -20.02 -8.24 -6.25
C GLU A 72 -19.39 -9.61 -5.97
N ILE A 73 -18.06 -9.70 -5.97
CA ILE A 73 -17.33 -10.94 -5.64
C ILE A 73 -17.73 -11.42 -4.25
N LEU A 74 -17.70 -10.54 -3.24
CA LEU A 74 -18.09 -10.91 -1.87
C LEU A 74 -19.55 -11.38 -1.78
N ARG A 75 -20.48 -10.66 -2.41
CA ARG A 75 -21.90 -11.03 -2.40
C ARG A 75 -22.14 -12.38 -3.09
N LEU A 76 -21.56 -12.58 -4.26
CA LEU A 76 -21.70 -13.82 -5.02
C LEU A 76 -21.04 -15.01 -4.32
N SER A 77 -19.88 -14.83 -3.65
CA SER A 77 -19.27 -15.88 -2.84
C SER A 77 -20.19 -16.37 -1.73
N ILE A 78 -20.82 -15.43 -0.99
CA ILE A 78 -21.78 -15.78 0.06
C ILE A 78 -22.97 -16.54 -0.54
N SER A 79 -23.57 -16.01 -1.60
CA SER A 79 -24.69 -16.67 -2.28
C SER A 79 -24.33 -18.06 -2.79
N TYR A 80 -23.11 -18.24 -3.32
CA TYR A 80 -22.68 -19.52 -3.87
C TYR A 80 -22.42 -20.57 -2.78
N ILE A 81 -21.79 -20.19 -1.67
CA ILE A 81 -21.64 -21.09 -0.51
C ILE A 81 -23.02 -21.55 0.00
N THR A 82 -23.97 -20.62 0.16
CA THR A 82 -25.34 -20.95 0.58
C THR A 82 -26.04 -21.89 -0.40
N PHE A 83 -25.89 -21.64 -1.71
CA PHE A 83 -26.46 -22.51 -2.74
C PHE A 83 -25.89 -23.94 -2.69
N LEU A 84 -24.56 -24.08 -2.54
CA LEU A 84 -23.92 -25.39 -2.42
C LEU A 84 -24.38 -26.14 -1.15
N ASN A 85 -24.50 -25.44 -0.01
CA ASN A 85 -25.02 -26.04 1.22
C ASN A 85 -26.46 -26.52 1.06
N TYR A 86 -27.32 -25.74 0.41
CA TYR A 86 -28.69 -26.15 0.10
C TYR A 86 -28.72 -27.41 -0.78
N LEU A 87 -27.90 -27.43 -1.85
CA LEU A 87 -27.82 -28.56 -2.78
C LEU A 87 -27.33 -29.85 -2.11
N LEU A 88 -26.41 -29.76 -1.16
CA LEU A 88 -25.89 -30.91 -0.42
C LEU A 88 -26.82 -31.36 0.73
N SER A 89 -27.76 -30.52 1.14
CA SER A 89 -28.78 -30.84 2.16
C SER A 89 -30.08 -31.41 1.57
N LEU A 90 -30.20 -31.41 0.24
CA LEU A 90 -31.25 -32.06 -0.54
C LEU A 90 -30.93 -33.55 -0.72
#